data_AF-A0A838JTR1-F1
#
_entry.id   AF-A0A838JTR1-F1
#
_cell.length_a   1.000
_cell.length_b   1.000
_cell.length_c   1.000
_cell.angle_alpha   90.00
_cell.angle_beta   90.00
_cell.angle_gamma   90.00
#
_symmetry.space_group_name_H-M   'P 1'
#
loop_
_entity.id
_entity.type
_entity.pdbx_description
1 polymer ?
#
loop_
_entity_poly.entity_id
_entity_poly.type
_entity_poly.pdbx_seq_one_letter_code
_entity_poly.pdbx_strand_id
1 'polypeptide(L)'
;MRLHFVESDYGPVMDEDLEDEGYTIVTDETRTEGVRKELYEYANGRRKTFDVPLALAGSEWQKTVWMELTRIPFGETRSYGEIADALGR
;
A
#
# COMPACT_ATOMS: atom_id res chain seq x y z
N MET A 1 8.60 16.36 -16.38
CA MET A 1 7.61 16.03 -15.34
C MET A 1 8.38 15.66 -14.08
N ARG A 2 8.49 16.58 -13.12
CA ARG A 2 9.26 16.40 -11.89
C ARG A 2 8.25 15.94 -10.83
N LEU A 3 8.35 14.70 -10.37
CA LEU A 3 7.52 14.23 -9.26
C LEU A 3 7.99 14.99 -8.01
N HIS A 4 7.16 15.92 -7.54
CA HIS A 4 7.34 16.55 -6.24
C HIS A 4 6.61 15.66 -5.24
N PHE A 5 7.38 14.89 -4.46
CA PHE A 5 6.87 14.38 -3.21
C PHE A 5 6.72 15.61 -2.31
N VAL A 6 5.48 16.05 -2.10
CA VAL A 6 5.17 17.00 -1.03
C VAL A 6 5.60 16.29 0.25
N GLU A 7 6.48 16.90 1.05
CA GLU A 7 6.63 16.51 2.45
C GLU A 7 5.23 16.55 3.03
N SER A 8 4.66 15.37 3.18
CA SER A 8 3.25 15.19 3.47
C SER A 8 2.94 15.90 4.78
N ASP A 9 1.84 16.67 4.86
CA ASP A 9 1.24 17.09 6.14
C ASP A 9 0.84 15.87 7.02
N TYR A 10 0.99 14.66 6.49
CA TYR A 10 1.07 13.41 7.23
C TYR A 10 2.44 13.32 7.92
N GLY A 11 2.64 14.20 8.92
CA GLY A 11 3.63 13.98 9.98
C GLY A 11 3.26 12.76 10.85
N PRO A 12 3.76 12.64 12.08
CA PRO A 12 3.69 11.42 12.94
C PRO A 12 2.29 10.87 13.30
N VAL A 13 1.23 11.38 12.66
CA VAL A 13 -0.16 10.94 12.80
C VAL A 13 -0.30 9.43 12.56
N MET A 14 0.47 8.85 11.63
CA MET A 14 0.46 7.39 11.42
C MET A 14 0.98 6.62 12.64
N ASP A 15 1.95 7.17 13.38
CA ASP A 15 2.49 6.50 14.54
C ASP A 15 1.52 6.59 15.72
N GLU A 16 0.97 7.79 15.95
CA GLU A 16 -0.03 8.05 16.99
C GLU A 16 -1.34 7.28 16.75
N ASP A 17 -1.86 7.23 15.51
CA ASP A 17 -3.07 6.47 15.16
C ASP A 17 -2.87 4.96 15.37
N LEU A 18 -1.69 4.43 15.03
CA LEU A 18 -1.37 3.02 15.23
C LEU A 18 -1.22 2.68 16.71
N GLU A 19 -0.64 3.57 17.50
CA GLU A 19 -0.56 3.42 18.96
C GLU A 19 -1.96 3.45 19.61
N ASP A 20 -2.85 4.35 19.16
CA ASP A 20 -4.25 4.42 19.60
C ASP A 20 -5.04 3.16 19.23
N GLU A 21 -4.72 2.51 18.10
CA GLU A 21 -5.24 1.21 17.70
C GLU A 21 -4.59 0.02 18.45
N GLY A 22 -3.63 0.29 19.35
CA GLY A 22 -2.98 -0.71 20.21
C GLY A 22 -1.78 -1.41 19.58
N TYR A 23 -1.23 -0.88 18.48
CA TYR A 23 0.00 -1.38 17.88
C TYR A 23 1.23 -0.77 18.56
N THR A 24 2.31 -1.54 18.61
CA THR A 24 3.62 -1.04 19.03
C THR A 24 4.52 -0.90 17.83
N ILE A 25 5.03 0.30 17.60
CA ILE A 25 5.92 0.59 16.51
C ILE A 25 7.33 0.22 16.92
N VAL A 26 7.95 -0.64 16.13
CA VAL A 26 9.31 -1.13 16.37
C VAL A 26 10.12 -0.93 15.10
N THR A 27 11.27 -0.27 15.23
CA THR A 27 12.24 -0.19 14.15
C THR A 27 13.05 -1.48 14.11
N ASP A 28 12.79 -2.31 13.09
CA ASP A 28 13.53 -3.55 12.84
C ASP A 28 13.89 -3.67 11.35
N GLU A 29 15.18 -3.49 11.06
CA GLU A 29 15.70 -3.54 9.69
C GLU A 29 15.66 -4.95 9.09
N THR A 30 15.68 -6.00 9.92
CA THR A 30 15.65 -7.39 9.47
C THR A 30 14.25 -7.78 9.01
N ARG A 31 13.22 -7.35 9.74
CA ARG A 31 11.81 -7.62 9.39
C ARG A 31 11.37 -6.92 8.10
N THR A 32 11.98 -5.78 7.77
CA THR A 32 11.67 -4.99 6.57
C THR A 32 12.59 -5.28 5.37
N GLU A 33 13.58 -6.16 5.53
CA GLU A 33 14.57 -6.46 4.48
C GLU A 33 13.93 -6.97 3.18
N GLY A 34 12.99 -7.91 3.28
CA GLY A 34 12.29 -8.47 2.12
C GLY A 34 11.53 -7.40 1.34
N VAL A 35 10.76 -6.57 2.04
CA VAL A 35 10.01 -5.46 1.45
C VAL A 35 10.95 -4.47 0.75
N ARG A 36 12.05 -4.10 1.41
CA ARG A 36 13.06 -3.19 0.85
C ARG A 36 13.66 -3.73 -0.43
N LYS A 37 13.98 -5.03 -0.47
CA LYS A 37 14.50 -5.71 -1.66
C LYS A 37 13.48 -5.68 -2.80
N GLU A 38 12.22 -6.03 -2.54
CA GLU A 38 11.19 -6.04 -3.58
C GLU A 38 10.91 -4.64 -4.13
N LEU A 39 10.85 -3.62 -3.26
CA LEU A 39 10.72 -2.22 -3.68
C LEU A 39 11.89 -1.79 -4.56
N TYR A 40 13.12 -2.18 -4.21
CA TYR A 40 14.30 -1.89 -5.03
C TYR A 40 14.25 -2.60 -6.39
N GLU A 41 13.83 -3.85 -6.45
CA GLU A 41 13.64 -4.59 -7.70
C GLU A 41 12.56 -3.93 -8.58
N TYR A 42 11.44 -3.52 -7.98
CA TYR A 42 10.33 -2.86 -8.66
C TYR A 42 10.77 -1.51 -9.25
N ALA A 43 11.45 -0.68 -8.46
CA ALA A 43 11.95 0.63 -8.91
C ALA A 43 12.94 0.52 -10.08
N ASN A 44 13.66 -0.60 -10.18
CA ASN A 44 14.57 -0.89 -11.29
C ASN A 44 13.92 -1.67 -12.44
N GLY A 45 12.60 -1.86 -12.42
CA GLY A 45 11.85 -2.58 -13.45
C GLY A 45 12.13 -4.09 -13.51
N ARG A 46 12.80 -4.66 -12.50
CA ARG A 46 13.14 -6.09 -12.41
C ARG A 46 12.02 -6.94 -11.82
N ARG A 47 11.03 -6.30 -11.20
CA ARG A 47 9.87 -6.92 -10.56
C ARG A 47 8.60 -6.18 -10.97
N LYS A 48 7.50 -6.91 -11.14
CA LYS A 48 6.18 -6.39 -11.49
C LYS A 48 5.07 -6.78 -10.50
N THR A 49 5.37 -7.68 -9.57
CA THR A 49 4.43 -8.22 -8.57
C THR A 49 5.12 -8.22 -7.21
N PHE A 50 4.35 -8.07 -6.13
CA PHE A 50 4.86 -8.11 -4.76
C PHE A 50 4.40 -9.39 -4.06
N ASP A 51 5.28 -9.97 -3.25
CA ASP A 51 4.99 -11.14 -2.41
C ASP A 51 4.85 -10.73 -0.92
N VAL A 52 4.85 -9.42 -0.66
CA VAL A 52 4.75 -8.84 0.67
C VAL A 52 3.35 -9.05 1.25
N PRO A 53 3.22 -9.68 2.43
CA PRO A 53 1.93 -9.82 3.09
C PRO A 53 1.41 -8.45 3.57
N LEU A 54 0.14 -8.15 3.29
CA LEU A 54 -0.51 -6.91 3.71
C LEU A 54 -1.47 -7.17 4.88
N ALA A 55 -1.30 -6.41 5.95
CA ALA A 55 -2.25 -6.34 7.06
C ALA A 55 -3.08 -5.05 6.92
N LEU A 56 -4.26 -5.16 6.29
CA LEU A 56 -5.12 -4.01 6.02
C LEU A 56 -5.99 -3.66 7.25
N ALA A 57 -5.77 -2.48 7.84
CA ALA A 57 -6.60 -1.91 8.89
C ALA A 57 -7.63 -0.94 8.29
N GLY A 58 -8.93 -1.14 8.60
CA GLY A 58 -10.02 -0.33 8.04
C GLY A 58 -11.37 -1.04 8.06
N SER A 59 -12.41 -0.36 7.57
CA SER A 59 -13.74 -0.95 7.39
C SER A 59 -13.71 -2.10 6.37
N GLU A 60 -14.67 -3.02 6.48
CA GLU A 60 -14.83 -4.12 5.52
C GLU A 60 -14.98 -3.61 4.08
N TRP A 61 -15.61 -2.45 3.89
CA TRP A 61 -15.69 -1.79 2.59
C TRP A 61 -14.32 -1.33 2.07
N GLN A 62 -13.53 -0.62 2.90
CA GLN A 62 -12.18 -0.20 2.51
C GLN A 62 -11.29 -1.39 2.16
N LYS A 63 -11.31 -2.45 2.99
CA LYS A 63 -10.57 -3.69 2.71
C LYS A 63 -10.97 -4.31 1.38
N THR A 64 -12.26 -4.34 1.07
CA THR A 64 -12.76 -4.86 -0.21
C THR A 64 -12.23 -4.06 -1.40
N VAL A 65 -12.30 -2.72 -1.31
CA VAL A 65 -11.75 -1.83 -2.34
C VAL A 65 -10.25 -2.05 -2.51
N TRP A 66 -9.49 -2.07 -1.41
CA TRP A 66 -8.04 -2.27 -1.46
C TRP A 66 -7.67 -3.64 -2.05
N MET A 67 -8.38 -4.71 -1.69
CA MET A 67 -8.18 -6.03 -2.31
C MET A 67 -8.41 -5.98 -3.82
N GLU A 68 -9.44 -5.27 -4.30
CA GLU A 68 -9.67 -5.14 -5.74
C GLU A 68 -8.54 -4.34 -6.42
N LEU A 69 -8.02 -3.28 -5.78
CA LEU A 69 -6.85 -2.55 -6.29
C LEU A 69 -5.61 -3.45 -6.44
N THR A 70 -5.39 -4.42 -5.54
CA THR A 70 -4.26 -5.36 -5.66
C THR A 70 -4.33 -6.27 -6.89
N ARG A 71 -5.49 -6.36 -7.55
CA ARG A 71 -5.69 -7.19 -8.74
C ARG A 71 -5.35 -6.47 -10.03
N ILE A 72 -5.14 -5.15 -10.00
CA ILE A 72 -4.77 -4.38 -11.19
C ILE A 72 -3.34 -4.79 -11.61
N PRO A 73 -3.14 -5.35 -12.82
CA PRO A 73 -1.82 -5.76 -13.27
C PRO A 73 -0.87 -4.57 -13.44
N PHE A 74 0.43 -4.86 -13.34
CA PHE A 74 1.47 -3.86 -13.59
C PHE A 74 1.33 -3.23 -14.98
N GLY A 75 1.35 -1.90 -15.03
CA GLY A 75 1.24 -1.13 -16.27
C GLY A 75 -0.18 -0.98 -16.80
N GLU A 76 -1.18 -1.53 -16.09
CA GLU A 76 -2.59 -1.31 -16.39
C GLU A 76 -3.20 -0.25 -15.48
N THR A 77 -4.33 0.29 -15.92
CA THR A 77 -5.15 1.23 -15.15
C THR A 77 -6.58 0.70 -15.04
N ARG A 78 -7.27 1.10 -13.98
CA ARG A 78 -8.73 1.01 -13.85
C ARG A 78 -9.28 2.35 -13.42
N SER A 79 -10.44 2.69 -13.93
CA SER A 79 -11.26 3.81 -13.49
C SER A 79 -12.00 3.46 -12.21
N TYR A 80 -12.45 4.49 -11.49
CA TYR A 80 -13.29 4.31 -10.30
C TYR A 80 -14.60 3.56 -10.61
N GLY A 81 -15.18 3.81 -11.79
CA GLY A 81 -16.37 3.10 -12.25
C GLY A 81 -16.11 1.61 -12.45
N GLU A 82 -15.00 1.25 -13.12
CA GLU A 82 -14.63 -0.16 -13.31
C GLU A 82 -14.40 -0.90 -11.99
N ILE A 83 -13.84 -0.22 -10.97
CA ILE A 83 -13.69 -0.80 -9.63
C ILE A 83 -15.05 -0.94 -8.94
N ALA A 84 -15.95 0.05 -9.04
CA ALA A 84 -17.29 -0.03 -8.49
C ALA A 84 -18.09 -1.18 -9.13
N ASP A 85 -18.04 -1.29 -10.46
CA ASP A 85 -18.68 -2.36 -11.23
C ASP A 85 -18.14 -3.74 -10.82
N ALA A 86 -16.82 -3.88 -10.66
CA ALA A 86 -16.20 -5.12 -10.20
C ALA A 86 -16.64 -5.52 -8.78
N LEU A 87 -17.03 -4.54 -7.95
CA LEU A 87 -17.56 -4.72 -6.60
C LEU A 87 -19.10 -4.80 -6.54
N GLY A 88 -19.78 -4.70 -7.70
CA GLY A 88 -21.24 -4.76 -7.81
C GLY A 88 -21.96 -3.52 -7.27
N ARG A 89 -21.38 -2.32 -7.46
CA ARG A 89 -21.90 -1.05 -6.96
C ARG A 89 -22.14 -0.02 -8.06
#